data_AF-A0A1Y2FX04-F1
#
_entry.id   AF-A0A1Y2FX04-F1
#
_cell.length_a   1.000
_cell.length_b   1.000
_cell.length_c   1.000
_cell.angle_alpha   90.00
_cell.angle_beta   90.00
_cell.angle_gamma   90.00
#
_symmetry.space_group_name_H-M   'P 1'
#
loop_
_entity.id
_entity.type
_entity.pdbx_description
1 polymer ?
#
loop_
_entity_poly.entity_id
_entity_poly.type
_entity_poly.pdbx_seq_one_letter_code
_entity_poly.pdbx_strand_id
1 'polypeptide(L)'
;MDPLTLASVPHHPAPSSPPSLHPPPPAQQRPPSRAPSHSSQILAPQITEQKLRRALSLTRRSYGVAVPSASRAGEGEESESEGEGEGEGEGNMEWEWEGEQDEWEKMLQSKEDEKAEEKLKEVRALLQTLEQEQYGLPILSPRSLVEHLIAEPEVELNEETLRALLEVCEGEGVGVEARHDEKSYGRMAEVLRVGGLLPGKALELFRNLPLTSLDLSPPSTIISTTAESLSLTVFSLPHSFLSLTTLSLSHLPLTPPHIAPLRTLRLTSLSLSYTPLTLPSLALLVPLAPSLRKLSLRGCRGVGDECLPVLAVFGRLKEVDLMGTAVGVREVRRLVLKLGREGEGELRGVNPPACFPPPFPPTAIRDPSLLSRYTTPQLKHQLTLHTHAGMERDPALALKVKKETVEGMRARVKGVVEGRLDDERCKQVMSEERRKRAGRWP
;
A
#
# COMPACT_ATOMS: atom_id res chain seq x y z
N MET A 1 31.47 -59.43 -7.37
CA MET A 1 31.35 -59.70 -5.92
C MET A 1 32.66 -59.26 -5.32
N ASP A 2 32.78 -57.94 -5.09
CA ASP A 2 33.95 -57.28 -4.50
C ASP A 2 33.44 -56.42 -3.34
N PRO A 3 34.05 -56.50 -2.14
CA PRO A 3 33.58 -55.75 -0.99
C PRO A 3 34.14 -54.32 -0.98
N LEU A 4 33.24 -53.35 -0.92
CA LEU A 4 33.56 -51.93 -0.79
C LEU A 4 34.09 -51.59 0.61
N THR A 5 35.27 -50.99 0.60
CA THR A 5 36.02 -50.42 1.71
C THR A 5 35.27 -49.22 2.32
N LEU A 6 34.92 -49.31 3.61
CA LEU A 6 34.42 -48.20 4.43
C LEU A 6 35.60 -47.31 4.85
N ALA A 7 35.57 -46.05 4.41
CA ALA A 7 36.51 -45.02 4.84
C ALA A 7 36.05 -44.38 6.16
N SER A 8 36.96 -44.37 7.15
CA SER A 8 36.80 -43.76 8.47
C SER A 8 36.56 -42.25 8.41
N VAL A 9 35.53 -41.80 9.12
CA VAL A 9 35.22 -40.39 9.39
C VAL A 9 36.03 -39.92 10.61
N PRO A 10 36.72 -38.77 10.56
CA PRO A 10 37.43 -38.24 11.72
C PRO A 10 36.47 -37.59 12.72
N HIS A 11 36.62 -37.97 14.00
CA HIS A 11 35.95 -37.38 15.15
C HIS A 11 36.32 -35.89 15.32
N HIS A 12 35.32 -35.01 15.31
CA HIS A 12 35.44 -33.64 15.77
C HIS A 12 35.46 -33.57 17.31
N PRO A 13 36.32 -32.75 17.93
CA PRO A 13 36.31 -32.53 19.38
C PRO A 13 35.13 -31.65 19.81
N ALA A 14 34.61 -31.95 20.99
CA ALA A 14 33.45 -31.31 21.62
C ALA A 14 33.65 -29.80 21.88
N PRO A 15 32.57 -28.98 21.77
CA PRO A 15 32.64 -27.57 22.08
C PRO A 15 32.76 -27.32 23.59
N SER A 16 33.77 -26.54 23.96
CA SER A 16 34.02 -26.02 25.30
C SER A 16 32.88 -25.10 25.79
N SER A 17 32.53 -25.28 27.06
CA SER A 17 31.50 -24.57 27.82
C SER A 17 31.57 -23.04 27.72
N PRO A 18 30.42 -22.33 27.75
CA PRO A 18 30.39 -20.87 27.79
C PRO A 18 30.80 -20.31 29.16
N PRO A 19 31.41 -19.11 29.21
CA PRO A 19 31.83 -18.47 30.45
C PRO A 19 30.64 -17.92 31.25
N SER A 20 30.72 -18.11 32.57
CA SER A 20 29.75 -17.69 33.58
C SER A 20 29.44 -16.19 33.51
N LEU A 21 28.17 -15.85 33.39
CA LEU A 21 27.63 -14.49 33.49
C LEU A 21 27.71 -14.01 34.95
N HIS A 22 28.38 -12.88 35.16
CA HIS A 22 28.31 -12.12 36.40
C HIS A 22 26.89 -11.55 36.61
N PRO A 23 26.37 -11.51 37.85
CA PRO A 23 25.09 -10.90 38.14
C PRO A 23 25.17 -9.35 38.05
N PRO A 24 24.10 -8.69 37.58
CA PRO A 24 24.04 -7.23 37.51
C PRO A 24 23.95 -6.60 38.91
N PRO A 25 24.45 -5.36 39.09
CA PRO A 25 24.38 -4.64 40.36
C PRO A 25 22.94 -4.20 40.69
N PRO A 26 22.61 -4.06 41.99
CA PRO A 26 21.26 -3.71 42.44
C PRO A 26 20.86 -2.29 42.02
N ALA A 27 19.61 -2.17 41.55
CA ALA A 27 19.00 -0.91 41.16
C ALA A 27 18.95 0.07 42.33
N GLN A 28 19.52 1.26 42.13
CA GLN A 28 19.39 2.39 43.04
C GLN A 28 17.93 2.88 43.04
N GLN A 29 17.31 2.82 44.21
CA GLN A 29 15.98 3.36 44.47
C GLN A 29 15.98 4.89 44.29
N ARG A 30 15.15 5.38 43.37
CA ARG A 30 14.81 6.81 43.27
C ARG A 30 13.86 7.20 44.41
N PRO A 31 14.01 8.39 45.01
CA PRO A 31 13.10 8.88 46.04
C PRO A 31 11.73 9.29 45.44
N PRO A 32 10.64 9.18 46.21
CA PRO A 32 9.29 9.47 45.75
C PRO A 32 9.09 10.97 45.52
N SER A 33 8.68 11.32 44.29
CA SER A 33 8.29 12.68 43.93
C SER A 33 6.94 13.05 44.53
N ARG A 34 6.94 14.23 45.15
CA ARG A 34 5.81 14.98 45.70
C ARG A 34 4.50 14.89 44.90
N ALA A 35 3.41 14.74 45.66
CA ALA A 35 2.03 14.93 45.24
C ALA A 35 1.75 16.35 44.72
N PRO A 36 0.76 16.49 43.82
CA PRO A 36 -0.05 17.69 43.75
C PRO A 36 -1.46 17.40 44.29
N SER A 37 -1.78 18.10 45.38
CA SER A 37 -3.14 18.51 45.73
C SER A 37 -3.67 19.44 44.63
N HIS A 38 -4.86 19.18 44.10
CA HIS A 38 -5.99 20.11 44.15
C HIS A 38 -7.20 19.54 43.39
N SER A 39 -8.31 19.53 44.12
CA SER A 39 -9.65 19.16 43.71
C SER A 39 -10.15 19.95 42.51
N SER A 40 -10.78 19.25 41.57
CA SER A 40 -11.82 19.78 40.68
C SER A 40 -12.75 18.62 40.35
N GLN A 41 -13.75 18.40 41.20
CA GLN A 41 -14.93 17.62 40.86
C GLN A 41 -15.70 18.39 39.78
N ILE A 42 -15.52 18.00 38.53
CA ILE A 42 -16.49 18.30 37.47
C ILE A 42 -17.44 17.11 37.43
N LEU A 43 -18.65 17.33 37.93
CA LEU A 43 -19.79 16.43 37.74
C LEU A 43 -20.10 16.38 36.23
N ALA A 44 -19.60 15.34 35.57
CA ALA A 44 -20.02 14.92 34.23
C ALA A 44 -21.31 14.07 34.33
N PRO A 45 -22.13 13.99 33.26
CA PRO A 45 -23.56 13.81 33.37
C PRO A 45 -23.95 12.32 33.38
N GLN A 46 -23.99 11.70 34.57
CA GLN A 46 -24.55 10.35 34.74
C GLN A 46 -26.04 10.23 34.31
N ILE A 47 -26.70 11.36 34.08
CA ILE A 47 -28.10 11.43 33.60
C ILE A 47 -28.20 11.01 32.11
N THR A 48 -27.12 11.09 31.31
CA THR A 48 -27.15 10.79 29.87
C THR A 48 -27.06 9.29 29.57
N GLU A 49 -26.15 8.57 30.23
CA GLU A 49 -25.98 7.11 30.09
C GLU A 49 -27.24 6.33 30.51
N GLN A 50 -27.92 6.78 31.57
CA GLN A 50 -29.13 6.13 32.07
C GLN A 50 -30.35 6.38 31.16
N LYS A 51 -30.39 7.51 30.44
CA LYS A 51 -31.47 7.83 29.49
C LYS A 51 -31.26 7.16 28.14
N LEU A 52 -30.01 7.05 27.66
CA LEU A 52 -29.66 6.29 26.46
C LEU A 52 -29.96 4.79 26.64
N ARG A 53 -29.62 4.21 27.80
CA ARG A 53 -30.01 2.83 28.19
C ARG A 53 -31.53 2.61 28.23
N ARG A 54 -32.31 3.67 28.52
CA ARG A 54 -33.77 3.61 28.56
C ARG A 54 -34.38 3.69 27.16
N ALA A 55 -33.77 4.44 26.24
CA ALA A 55 -34.18 4.48 24.84
C ALA A 55 -33.88 3.16 24.12
N LEU A 56 -32.68 2.57 24.32
CA LEU A 56 -32.27 1.31 23.69
C LEU A 56 -32.98 0.06 24.27
N SER A 57 -33.50 0.13 25.50
CA SER A 57 -34.31 -0.96 26.07
C SER A 57 -35.77 -0.97 25.57
N LEU A 58 -36.26 0.15 25.03
CA LEU A 58 -37.59 0.24 24.43
C LEU A 58 -37.61 -0.38 23.02
N THR A 59 -36.54 -0.24 22.24
CA THR A 59 -36.38 -0.92 20.94
C THR A 59 -36.19 -2.44 21.08
N ARG A 60 -35.66 -2.93 22.21
CA ARG A 60 -35.53 -4.39 22.45
C ARG A 60 -36.86 -5.08 22.78
N ARG A 61 -37.90 -4.32 23.16
CA ARG A 61 -39.21 -4.84 23.59
C ARG A 61 -40.19 -5.08 22.43
N SER A 62 -39.93 -4.54 21.24
CA SER A 62 -40.73 -4.75 20.03
C SER A 62 -40.39 -6.03 19.26
N TYR A 63 -39.31 -6.75 19.62
CA TYR A 63 -38.86 -7.97 18.95
C TYR A 63 -39.40 -9.29 19.55
N GLY A 64 -40.40 -9.24 20.44
CA GLY A 64 -41.03 -10.42 21.01
C GLY A 64 -42.24 -10.89 20.21
N VAL A 65 -42.04 -11.39 18.98
CA VAL A 65 -43.09 -12.15 18.26
C VAL A 65 -42.72 -13.62 18.26
N ALA A 66 -43.61 -14.41 18.87
CA ALA A 66 -43.53 -15.85 18.96
C ALA A 66 -43.62 -16.50 17.58
N VAL A 67 -42.70 -17.43 17.29
CA VAL A 67 -42.78 -18.36 16.16
C VAL A 67 -43.80 -19.44 16.51
N PRO A 68 -44.85 -19.70 15.69
CA PRO A 68 -45.65 -20.89 15.86
C PRO A 68 -44.89 -22.10 15.30
N SER A 69 -44.64 -23.06 16.18
CA SER A 69 -44.22 -24.41 15.85
C SER A 69 -45.32 -25.12 15.05
N ALA A 70 -45.03 -25.53 13.82
CA ALA A 70 -45.86 -26.47 13.07
C ALA A 70 -45.07 -27.77 12.87
N SER A 71 -45.58 -28.83 13.49
CA SER A 71 -45.12 -30.21 13.39
C SER A 71 -46.26 -31.07 12.85
N ARG A 72 -46.00 -31.80 11.75
CA ARG A 72 -46.57 -33.11 11.32
C ARG A 72 -46.37 -33.26 9.81
N ALA A 73 -45.60 -34.23 9.33
CA ALA A 73 -45.81 -35.69 9.28
C ALA A 73 -46.34 -36.12 7.90
N GLY A 74 -45.71 -37.14 7.31
CA GLY A 74 -46.21 -37.81 6.11
C GLY A 74 -45.11 -38.45 5.28
N GLU A 75 -44.70 -39.65 5.68
CA GLU A 75 -44.07 -40.65 4.81
C GLU A 75 -45.08 -41.10 3.73
N GLY A 76 -44.58 -41.54 2.57
CA GLY A 76 -45.38 -42.19 1.54
C GLY A 76 -44.56 -42.51 0.28
N GLU A 77 -44.03 -43.73 0.22
CA GLU A 77 -43.60 -44.42 -1.01
C GLU A 77 -44.82 -44.77 -1.89
N GLU A 78 -44.58 -44.98 -3.19
CA GLU A 78 -45.31 -45.80 -4.20
C GLU A 78 -45.26 -45.08 -5.57
N SER A 79 -44.43 -45.50 -6.53
CA SER A 79 -44.60 -46.59 -7.53
C SER A 79 -45.68 -46.35 -8.59
N GLU A 80 -45.20 -46.32 -9.85
CA GLU A 80 -45.81 -46.76 -11.12
C GLU A 80 -47.26 -46.34 -11.47
N SER A 81 -47.42 -45.67 -12.61
CA SER A 81 -48.01 -46.29 -13.81
C SER A 81 -48.21 -45.27 -14.94
N GLU A 82 -47.77 -45.68 -16.13
CA GLU A 82 -48.11 -45.07 -17.40
C GLU A 82 -49.60 -45.31 -17.67
N GLY A 83 -50.35 -44.23 -17.91
CA GLY A 83 -51.74 -44.27 -18.33
C GLY A 83 -51.97 -43.19 -19.38
N GLU A 84 -51.94 -43.60 -20.65
CA GLU A 84 -52.41 -42.80 -21.78
C GLU A 84 -53.91 -42.53 -21.58
N GLY A 85 -54.27 -41.25 -21.52
CA GLY A 85 -55.64 -40.79 -21.41
C GLY A 85 -55.82 -39.54 -22.25
N GLU A 86 -56.36 -39.73 -23.46
CA GLU A 86 -56.89 -38.65 -24.30
C GLU A 86 -58.07 -38.00 -23.54
N GLY A 87 -57.84 -36.78 -23.07
CA GLY A 87 -58.83 -35.94 -22.38
C GLY A 87 -58.89 -34.59 -23.05
N GLU A 88 -59.80 -34.46 -24.02
CA GLU A 88 -60.19 -33.19 -24.61
C GLU A 88 -60.86 -32.28 -23.55
N GLY A 89 -60.38 -31.05 -23.45
CA GLY A 89 -61.20 -29.91 -23.06
C GLY A 89 -61.37 -29.61 -21.57
N GLU A 90 -60.33 -29.08 -20.93
CA GLU A 90 -60.50 -28.14 -19.81
C GLU A 90 -59.75 -26.85 -20.13
N GLY A 91 -60.53 -25.83 -20.47
CA GLY A 91 -60.04 -24.50 -20.78
C GLY A 91 -59.64 -23.75 -19.51
N ASN A 92 -58.44 -23.19 -19.57
CA ASN A 92 -58.25 -21.76 -19.38
C ASN A 92 -58.71 -21.18 -18.02
N MET A 93 -58.22 -21.73 -16.91
CA MET A 93 -58.26 -21.09 -15.57
C MET A 93 -56.88 -20.76 -14.99
N GLU A 94 -55.79 -21.00 -15.73
CA GLU A 94 -54.42 -20.77 -15.24
C GLU A 94 -53.99 -19.28 -15.30
N TRP A 95 -54.71 -18.44 -16.06
CA TRP A 95 -54.37 -17.02 -16.25
C TRP A 95 -54.87 -16.08 -15.14
N GLU A 96 -55.73 -16.53 -14.22
CA GLU A 96 -56.21 -15.68 -13.10
C GLU A 96 -55.27 -15.72 -11.88
N TRP A 97 -54.47 -16.79 -11.71
CA TRP A 97 -53.56 -16.93 -10.57
C TRP A 97 -52.26 -16.14 -10.71
N GLU A 98 -51.74 -15.97 -11.93
CA GLU A 98 -50.52 -15.17 -12.17
C GLU A 98 -50.74 -13.68 -11.83
N GLY A 99 -51.96 -13.17 -12.01
CA GLY A 99 -52.30 -11.78 -11.66
C GLY A 99 -52.34 -11.53 -10.15
N GLU A 100 -52.85 -12.48 -9.36
CA GLU A 100 -52.91 -12.35 -7.90
C GLU A 100 -51.53 -12.48 -7.25
N GLN A 101 -50.65 -13.31 -7.81
CA GLN A 101 -49.27 -13.44 -7.30
C GLN A 101 -48.46 -12.14 -7.51
N ASP A 102 -48.59 -11.52 -8.68
CA ASP A 102 -47.97 -10.22 -8.99
C ASP A 102 -48.47 -9.09 -8.05
N GLU A 103 -49.75 -9.10 -7.68
CA GLU A 103 -50.30 -8.13 -6.72
C GLU A 103 -49.79 -8.36 -5.29
N TRP A 104 -49.65 -9.62 -4.87
CA TRP A 104 -49.07 -9.96 -3.58
C TRP A 104 -47.59 -9.59 -3.48
N GLU A 105 -46.79 -9.84 -4.52
CA GLU A 105 -45.37 -9.44 -4.56
C GLU A 105 -45.22 -7.91 -4.50
N LYS A 106 -46.07 -7.16 -5.23
CA LYS A 106 -46.10 -5.68 -5.14
C LYS A 106 -46.49 -5.19 -3.74
N MET A 107 -47.45 -5.83 -3.08
CA MET A 107 -47.85 -5.48 -1.71
C MET A 107 -46.73 -5.77 -0.69
N LEU A 108 -45.99 -6.86 -0.86
CA LEU A 108 -44.85 -7.21 -0.01
C LEU A 108 -43.70 -6.20 -0.19
N GLN A 109 -43.33 -5.90 -1.45
CA GLN A 109 -42.32 -4.91 -1.77
C GLN A 109 -42.69 -3.53 -1.20
N SER A 110 -43.95 -3.10 -1.36
CA SER A 110 -44.43 -1.83 -0.82
C SER A 110 -44.35 -1.75 0.71
N LYS A 111 -44.56 -2.85 1.43
CA LYS A 111 -44.43 -2.90 2.90
C LYS A 111 -42.97 -2.86 3.35
N GLU A 112 -42.07 -3.48 2.59
CA GLU A 112 -40.63 -3.41 2.85
C GLU A 112 -40.10 -1.99 2.63
N ASP A 113 -40.55 -1.33 1.55
CA ASP A 113 -40.21 0.06 1.24
C ASP A 113 -40.75 1.01 2.32
N GLU A 114 -41.99 0.83 2.78
CA GLU A 114 -42.58 1.64 3.87
C GLU A 114 -41.79 1.47 5.18
N LYS A 115 -41.37 0.24 5.49
CA LYS A 115 -40.55 -0.05 6.68
C LYS A 115 -39.14 0.55 6.57
N ALA A 116 -38.55 0.55 5.39
CA ALA A 116 -37.26 1.20 5.14
C ALA A 116 -37.39 2.72 5.28
N GLU A 117 -38.46 3.32 4.77
CA GLU A 117 -38.74 4.75 4.91
C GLU A 117 -38.97 5.17 6.37
N GLU A 118 -39.65 4.33 7.16
CA GLU A 118 -39.86 4.54 8.59
C GLU A 118 -38.52 4.50 9.37
N LYS A 119 -37.65 3.52 9.08
CA LYS A 119 -36.29 3.47 9.66
C LYS A 119 -35.46 4.69 9.26
N LEU A 120 -35.56 5.13 8.01
CA LEU A 120 -34.85 6.33 7.54
C LEU A 120 -35.33 7.58 8.28
N LYS A 121 -36.64 7.70 8.54
CA LYS A 121 -37.23 8.76 9.37
C LYS A 121 -36.72 8.71 10.81
N GLU A 122 -36.61 7.51 11.40
CA GLU A 122 -36.09 7.32 12.76
C GLU A 122 -34.61 7.73 12.85
N VAL A 123 -33.77 7.32 11.90
CA VAL A 123 -32.36 7.72 11.82
C VAL A 123 -32.26 9.25 11.65
N ARG A 124 -33.05 9.85 10.76
CA ARG A 124 -33.09 11.32 10.60
C ARG A 124 -33.51 12.04 11.88
N ALA A 125 -34.50 11.53 12.60
CA ALA A 125 -34.94 12.10 13.87
C ALA A 125 -33.86 12.00 14.95
N LEU A 126 -33.16 10.86 15.05
CA LEU A 126 -32.01 10.69 15.95
C LEU A 126 -30.87 11.66 15.62
N LEU A 127 -30.57 11.84 14.33
CA LEU A 127 -29.57 12.80 13.88
C LEU A 127 -29.96 14.24 14.24
N GLN A 128 -31.23 14.61 14.04
CA GLN A 128 -31.74 15.93 14.37
C GLN A 128 -31.77 16.19 15.89
N THR A 129 -32.02 15.16 16.69
CA THR A 129 -31.99 15.24 18.16
C THR A 129 -30.56 15.38 18.68
N LEU A 130 -29.62 14.61 18.15
CA LEU A 130 -28.19 14.74 18.45
C LEU A 130 -27.65 16.12 18.06
N GLU A 131 -28.07 16.64 16.91
CA GLU A 131 -27.74 17.99 16.45
C GLU A 131 -28.25 19.05 17.43
N GLN A 132 -29.50 18.94 17.93
CA GLN A 132 -30.07 19.90 18.89
C GLN A 132 -29.49 19.80 20.30
N GLU A 133 -29.21 18.60 20.81
CA GLU A 133 -28.83 18.39 22.20
C GLU A 133 -27.34 18.66 22.47
N GLN A 134 -26.47 18.49 21.47
CA GLN A 134 -25.02 18.52 21.67
C GLN A 134 -24.36 19.82 21.19
N TYR A 135 -24.88 20.46 20.14
CA TYR A 135 -24.28 21.68 19.56
C TYR A 135 -25.37 22.58 18.96
N GLY A 136 -25.70 23.71 19.58
CA GLY A 136 -26.72 24.66 19.07
C GLY A 136 -26.40 25.37 17.74
N LEU A 137 -25.70 24.71 16.80
CA LEU A 137 -25.42 25.14 15.44
C LEU A 137 -25.51 23.94 14.49
N PRO A 138 -26.07 24.12 13.28
CA PRO A 138 -26.22 23.02 12.35
C PRO A 138 -24.89 22.62 11.71
N ILE A 139 -24.87 21.40 11.19
CA ILE A 139 -23.83 20.72 10.40
C ILE A 139 -22.82 19.94 11.25
N LEU A 140 -23.28 18.82 11.81
CA LEU A 140 -22.43 17.63 11.82
C LEU A 140 -22.14 17.31 10.36
N SER A 141 -20.94 17.64 9.90
CA SER A 141 -20.48 17.17 8.58
C SER A 141 -20.70 15.65 8.49
N PRO A 142 -21.02 15.06 7.32
CA PRO A 142 -21.15 13.60 7.17
C PRO A 142 -19.97 12.83 7.79
N ARG A 143 -18.80 13.48 7.79
CA ARG A 143 -17.59 13.07 8.50
C ARG A 143 -17.78 12.90 10.01
N SER A 144 -18.32 13.88 10.72
CA SER A 144 -18.54 13.83 12.18
C SER A 144 -19.52 12.74 12.58
N LEU A 145 -20.49 12.46 11.72
CA LEU A 145 -21.53 11.46 11.89
C LEU A 145 -20.96 10.03 11.71
N VAL A 146 -20.11 9.84 10.70
CA VAL A 146 -19.30 8.62 10.51
C VAL A 146 -18.33 8.40 11.67
N GLU A 147 -17.62 9.44 12.10
CA GLU A 147 -16.70 9.37 13.25
C GLU A 147 -17.44 8.94 14.53
N HIS A 148 -18.68 9.40 14.74
CA HIS A 148 -19.52 8.95 15.85
C HIS A 148 -20.01 7.51 15.72
N LEU A 149 -20.53 7.12 14.55
CA LEU A 149 -20.99 5.74 14.29
C LEU A 149 -19.86 4.71 14.43
N ILE A 150 -18.63 5.07 14.08
CA ILE A 150 -17.45 4.21 14.24
C ILE A 150 -16.97 4.16 15.70
N ALA A 151 -17.11 5.26 16.46
CA ALA A 151 -16.66 5.33 17.84
C ALA A 151 -17.56 4.55 18.82
N GLU A 152 -18.83 4.32 18.48
CA GLU A 152 -19.74 3.55 19.33
C GLU A 152 -19.62 2.04 19.07
N PRO A 153 -19.11 1.26 20.04
CA PRO A 153 -18.86 -0.18 19.85
C PRO A 153 -20.15 -1.02 19.72
N GLU A 154 -21.30 -0.45 20.07
CA GLU A 154 -22.61 -1.11 20.08
C GLU A 154 -23.41 -0.93 18.78
N VAL A 155 -22.99 -0.02 17.88
CA VAL A 155 -23.70 0.18 16.60
C VAL A 155 -23.25 -0.91 15.61
N GLU A 156 -24.17 -1.83 15.31
CA GLU A 156 -24.00 -2.80 14.23
C GLU A 156 -24.09 -2.07 12.89
N LEU A 157 -22.93 -1.80 12.27
CA LEU A 157 -22.87 -1.34 10.88
C LEU A 157 -23.35 -2.48 9.98
N ASN A 158 -24.61 -2.42 9.54
CA ASN A 158 -25.18 -3.36 8.58
C ASN A 158 -25.28 -2.72 7.17
N GLU A 159 -25.74 -3.50 6.18
CA GLU A 159 -25.86 -3.03 4.80
C GLU A 159 -26.83 -1.83 4.67
N GLU A 160 -27.90 -1.80 5.47
CA GLU A 160 -28.85 -0.68 5.51
C GLU A 160 -28.18 0.59 6.04
N THR A 161 -27.33 0.48 7.06
CA THR A 161 -26.60 1.63 7.63
C THR A 161 -25.60 2.20 6.61
N LEU A 162 -24.95 1.33 5.84
CA LEU A 162 -24.07 1.76 4.74
C LEU A 162 -24.84 2.41 3.59
N ARG A 163 -26.03 1.89 3.23
CA ARG A 163 -26.92 2.57 2.26
C ARG A 163 -27.33 3.95 2.75
N ALA A 164 -27.75 4.06 4.01
CA ALA A 164 -28.12 5.35 4.61
C ALA A 164 -26.93 6.32 4.62
N LEU A 165 -25.73 5.83 4.94
CA LEU A 165 -24.50 6.62 4.85
C LEU A 165 -24.17 7.04 3.41
N LEU A 166 -24.40 6.17 2.43
CA LEU A 166 -24.23 6.49 1.00
C LEU A 166 -25.18 7.60 0.56
N GLU A 167 -26.47 7.50 0.91
CA GLU A 167 -27.46 8.53 0.60
C GLU A 167 -27.08 9.89 1.23
N VAL A 168 -26.62 9.87 2.48
CA VAL A 168 -26.14 11.08 3.18
C VAL A 168 -24.87 11.64 2.52
N CYS A 169 -23.97 10.79 2.02
CA CYS A 169 -22.74 11.22 1.36
C CYS A 169 -22.97 11.73 -0.07
N GLU A 170 -23.98 11.23 -0.78
CA GLU A 170 -24.32 11.65 -2.15
C GLU A 170 -25.09 12.99 -2.19
N GLY A 171 -25.61 13.45 -1.05
CA GLY A 171 -26.25 14.76 -0.88
C GLY A 171 -27.70 14.79 -1.37
N GLU A 172 -28.55 15.53 -0.65
CA GLU A 172 -29.97 15.73 -1.00
C GLU A 172 -30.10 16.30 -2.43
N GLY A 173 -30.62 15.51 -3.37
CA GLY A 173 -30.98 16.05 -4.68
C GLY A 173 -31.11 15.05 -5.83
N VAL A 174 -30.68 13.80 -5.67
CA VAL A 174 -30.74 12.81 -6.76
C VAL A 174 -31.80 11.76 -6.44
N GLY A 175 -33.06 12.10 -6.72
CA GLY A 175 -34.19 11.16 -6.73
C GLY A 175 -34.09 10.20 -7.92
N VAL A 176 -33.05 9.36 -7.93
CA VAL A 176 -32.77 8.38 -8.96
C VAL A 176 -32.60 7.05 -8.26
N GLU A 177 -33.18 5.99 -8.83
CA GLU A 177 -32.79 4.61 -8.56
C GLU A 177 -31.25 4.51 -8.65
N ALA A 178 -30.57 4.70 -7.52
CA ALA A 178 -29.13 4.74 -7.47
C ALA A 178 -28.64 3.31 -7.66
N ARG A 179 -28.48 2.90 -8.92
CA ARG A 179 -27.67 1.74 -9.27
C ARG A 179 -26.29 2.01 -8.70
N HIS A 180 -25.99 1.43 -7.55
CA HIS A 180 -24.72 1.58 -6.87
C HIS A 180 -23.61 1.16 -7.83
N ASP A 181 -22.98 2.14 -8.45
CA ASP A 181 -21.89 1.90 -9.37
C ASP A 181 -20.61 1.67 -8.56
N GLU A 182 -19.61 1.09 -9.21
CA GLU A 182 -18.30 0.84 -8.64
C GLU A 182 -17.67 2.12 -8.03
N LYS A 183 -18.05 3.30 -8.53
CA LYS A 183 -17.54 4.60 -8.08
C LYS A 183 -18.14 5.01 -6.74
N SER A 184 -19.44 4.75 -6.50
CA SER A 184 -20.09 5.05 -5.22
C SER A 184 -19.43 4.29 -4.06
N TYR A 185 -19.14 3.00 -4.23
CA TYR A 185 -18.45 2.23 -3.19
C TYR A 185 -17.02 2.70 -2.93
N GLY A 186 -16.30 3.11 -3.98
CA GLY A 186 -14.97 3.71 -3.85
C GLY A 186 -14.99 5.02 -3.07
N ARG A 187 -15.96 5.90 -3.34
CA ARG A 187 -16.18 7.14 -2.58
C ARG A 187 -16.52 6.85 -1.12
N MET A 188 -17.35 5.85 -0.85
CA MET A 188 -17.68 5.48 0.53
C MET A 188 -16.45 5.03 1.31
N ALA A 189 -15.61 4.16 0.71
CA ALA A 189 -14.34 3.78 1.33
C ALA A 189 -13.44 5.00 1.59
N GLU A 190 -13.43 5.98 0.68
CA GLU A 190 -12.69 7.24 0.84
C GLU A 190 -13.26 8.13 1.96
N VAL A 191 -14.57 8.23 2.10
CA VAL A 191 -15.23 8.99 3.20
C VAL A 191 -14.96 8.33 4.55
N LEU A 192 -15.10 7.00 4.63
CA LEU A 192 -14.78 6.25 5.86
C LEU A 192 -13.29 6.31 6.21
N ARG A 193 -12.41 6.59 5.23
CA ARG A 193 -10.97 6.82 5.44
C ARG A 193 -10.65 8.16 6.11
N VAL A 194 -11.57 9.11 6.17
CA VAL A 194 -11.30 10.47 6.68
C VAL A 194 -10.81 10.48 8.15
N GLY A 195 -11.06 9.41 8.92
CA GLY A 195 -10.49 9.16 10.25
C GLY A 195 -9.08 8.54 10.28
N GLY A 196 -8.43 8.39 9.13
CA GLY A 196 -7.05 7.93 9.00
C GLY A 196 -6.87 6.43 8.77
N LEU A 197 -7.82 5.57 9.19
CA LEU A 197 -7.78 4.13 8.99
C LEU A 197 -9.20 3.55 8.94
N LEU A 198 -9.51 2.73 7.94
CA LEU A 198 -10.74 1.94 7.90
C LEU A 198 -10.65 0.86 9.00
N PRO A 199 -11.55 0.86 10.01
CA PRO A 199 -11.58 -0.18 11.03
C PRO A 199 -11.72 -1.56 10.39
N GLY A 200 -11.13 -2.60 11.00
CA GLY A 200 -11.26 -3.98 10.50
C GLY A 200 -12.73 -4.39 10.27
N LYS A 201 -13.62 -3.98 11.17
CA LYS A 201 -15.08 -4.18 11.04
C LYS A 201 -15.67 -3.51 9.79
N ALA A 202 -15.22 -2.30 9.45
CA ALA A 202 -15.71 -1.63 8.24
C ALA A 202 -15.25 -2.36 6.98
N LEU A 203 -14.00 -2.86 6.96
CA LEU A 203 -13.50 -3.66 5.84
C LEU A 203 -14.28 -4.97 5.66
N GLU A 204 -14.81 -5.57 6.72
CA GLU A 204 -15.66 -6.76 6.62
C GLU A 204 -16.93 -6.50 5.84
N LEU A 205 -17.47 -5.28 5.88
CA LEU A 205 -18.67 -4.90 5.13
C LEU A 205 -18.37 -4.74 3.63
N PHE A 206 -17.16 -4.28 3.30
CA PHE A 206 -16.70 -4.14 1.91
C PHE A 206 -16.33 -5.47 1.25
N ARG A 207 -16.22 -6.54 2.04
CA ARG A 207 -15.71 -7.84 1.62
C ARG A 207 -16.41 -8.42 0.40
N ASN A 208 -17.74 -8.31 0.36
CA ASN A 208 -18.59 -8.92 -0.68
C ASN A 208 -18.97 -7.93 -1.78
N LEU A 209 -18.53 -6.67 -1.67
CA LEU A 209 -18.85 -5.65 -2.66
C LEU A 209 -17.96 -5.81 -3.90
N PRO A 210 -18.47 -5.47 -5.10
CA PRO A 210 -17.72 -5.56 -6.36
C PRO A 210 -16.71 -4.41 -6.50
N LEU A 211 -15.92 -4.14 -5.46
CA LEU A 211 -14.87 -3.13 -5.45
C LEU A 211 -13.71 -3.55 -6.35
N THR A 212 -13.34 -2.71 -7.30
CA THR A 212 -12.15 -2.96 -8.14
C THR A 212 -10.90 -2.27 -7.60
N SER A 213 -11.06 -1.18 -6.84
CA SER A 213 -9.98 -0.36 -6.32
C SER A 213 -10.25 0.04 -4.87
N LEU A 214 -9.24 -0.12 -4.02
CA LEU A 214 -9.28 0.23 -2.61
C LEU A 214 -7.98 0.93 -2.21
N ASP A 215 -8.08 2.14 -1.66
CA ASP A 215 -6.94 2.88 -1.13
C ASP A 215 -7.09 3.02 0.39
N LEU A 216 -6.22 2.32 1.13
CA LEU A 216 -6.12 2.38 2.59
C LEU A 216 -4.93 3.21 3.06
N SER A 217 -4.30 3.97 2.16
CA SER A 217 -3.20 4.86 2.54
C SER A 217 -3.73 5.98 3.42
N PRO A 218 -3.10 6.28 4.56
CA PRO A 218 -3.50 7.40 5.38
C PRO A 218 -3.27 8.71 4.62
N PRO A 219 -4.08 9.74 4.88
CA PRO A 219 -3.84 11.05 4.30
C PRO A 219 -2.46 11.56 4.74
N SER A 220 -1.73 12.21 3.84
CA SER A 220 -0.35 12.65 4.04
C SER A 220 -0.14 13.62 5.22
N THR A 221 -1.23 14.12 5.82
CA THR A 221 -1.23 15.04 6.96
C THR A 221 -1.11 14.35 8.32
N ILE A 222 -1.43 13.05 8.42
CA ILE A 222 -1.46 12.32 9.69
C ILE A 222 -0.18 11.49 9.82
N ILE A 223 0.76 11.98 10.63
CA ILE A 223 2.14 11.49 10.64
C ILE A 223 2.33 10.18 11.42
N SER A 224 1.38 9.71 12.23
CA SER A 224 1.61 8.49 13.02
C SER A 224 0.34 7.90 13.63
N THR A 225 -0.47 7.21 12.84
CA THR A 225 -1.39 6.20 13.39
C THR A 225 -0.60 4.90 13.64
N THR A 226 -0.72 4.34 14.83
CA THR A 226 -0.05 3.09 15.20
C THR A 226 -0.55 1.95 14.29
N ALA A 227 0.39 1.12 13.82
CA ALA A 227 0.11 -0.03 12.94
C ALA A 227 -0.93 -1.00 13.52
N GLU A 228 -1.01 -1.04 14.85
CA GLU A 228 -1.77 -2.00 15.64
C GLU A 228 -3.27 -1.99 15.35
N SER A 229 -3.80 -0.91 14.76
CA SER A 229 -5.23 -0.78 14.48
C SER A 229 -5.66 -1.38 13.14
N LEU A 230 -4.72 -1.71 12.23
CA LEU A 230 -5.05 -2.26 10.91
C LEU A 230 -5.03 -3.78 10.89
N SER A 231 -6.20 -4.37 11.15
CA SER A 231 -6.40 -5.80 10.92
C SER A 231 -6.64 -6.08 9.44
N LEU A 232 -5.58 -6.35 8.69
CA LEU A 232 -5.67 -6.79 7.28
C LEU A 232 -6.08 -8.27 7.13
N THR A 233 -6.45 -8.93 8.23
CA THR A 233 -6.87 -10.35 8.25
C THR A 233 -8.12 -10.61 7.41
N VAL A 234 -8.98 -9.61 7.20
CA VAL A 234 -10.17 -9.70 6.34
C VAL A 234 -9.85 -10.14 4.91
N PHE A 235 -8.67 -9.79 4.38
CA PHE A 235 -8.21 -10.22 3.06
C PHE A 235 -7.91 -11.73 3.00
N SER A 236 -7.60 -12.36 4.14
CA SER A 236 -7.35 -13.80 4.22
C SER A 236 -8.62 -14.64 4.27
N LEU A 237 -9.79 -14.02 4.50
CA LEU A 237 -11.06 -14.73 4.50
C LEU A 237 -11.40 -15.20 3.07
N PRO A 238 -12.01 -16.38 2.91
CA PRO A 238 -12.35 -16.92 1.59
C PRO A 238 -13.42 -16.04 0.91
N HIS A 239 -13.34 -15.92 -0.42
CA HIS A 239 -14.28 -15.10 -1.22
C HIS A 239 -14.31 -13.61 -0.87
N SER A 240 -13.32 -13.11 -0.12
CA SER A 240 -13.18 -11.68 0.12
C SER A 240 -12.61 -10.96 -1.09
N PHE A 241 -13.22 -9.81 -1.45
CA PHE A 241 -12.67 -8.87 -2.44
C PHE A 241 -12.38 -9.52 -3.79
N LEU A 242 -13.28 -10.39 -4.28
CA LEU A 242 -13.09 -11.15 -5.53
C LEU A 242 -12.85 -10.26 -6.76
N SER A 243 -13.45 -9.06 -6.77
CA SER A 243 -13.33 -8.08 -7.85
C SER A 243 -12.14 -7.12 -7.67
N LEU A 244 -11.43 -7.15 -6.53
CA LEU A 244 -10.42 -6.16 -6.21
C LEU A 244 -9.16 -6.37 -7.05
N THR A 245 -8.87 -5.39 -7.89
CA THR A 245 -7.73 -5.39 -8.81
C THR A 245 -6.63 -4.41 -8.41
N THR A 246 -6.98 -3.35 -7.68
CA THR A 246 -6.07 -2.28 -7.28
C THR A 246 -6.14 -2.09 -5.77
N LEU A 247 -4.99 -2.18 -5.10
CA LEU A 247 -4.88 -1.95 -3.66
C LEU A 247 -3.72 -1.01 -3.37
N SER A 248 -3.96 0.01 -2.55
CA SER A 248 -2.91 0.91 -2.05
C SER A 248 -2.87 0.87 -0.53
N LEU A 249 -1.69 0.55 0.01
CA LEU A 249 -1.38 0.50 1.44
C LEU A 249 -0.19 1.42 1.75
N SER A 250 -0.08 2.53 1.02
CA SER A 250 1.08 3.40 1.10
C SER A 250 1.13 4.07 2.47
N HIS A 251 2.32 4.46 2.95
CA HIS A 251 2.56 5.13 4.24
C HIS A 251 2.12 4.36 5.49
N LEU A 252 1.74 3.08 5.35
CA LEU A 252 1.42 2.23 6.49
C LEU A 252 2.68 1.56 7.07
N PRO A 253 2.86 1.53 8.40
CA PRO A 253 3.94 0.79 9.05
C PRO A 253 3.74 -0.73 8.99
N LEU A 254 3.72 -1.30 7.78
CA LEU A 254 3.46 -2.71 7.53
C LEU A 254 4.61 -3.60 7.99
N THR A 255 4.28 -4.64 8.76
CA THR A 255 5.18 -5.74 9.12
C THR A 255 4.80 -7.01 8.34
N PRO A 256 5.66 -8.06 8.27
CA PRO A 256 5.36 -9.27 7.49
C PRO A 256 3.99 -9.91 7.80
N PRO A 257 3.53 -10.00 9.07
CA PRO A 257 2.19 -10.49 9.39
C PRO A 257 1.04 -9.71 8.72
N HIS A 258 1.18 -8.39 8.53
CA HIS A 258 0.16 -7.58 7.87
C HIS A 258 0.08 -7.85 6.36
N ILE A 259 1.17 -8.32 5.76
CA ILE A 259 1.29 -8.58 4.31
C ILE A 259 0.82 -9.99 3.96
N ALA A 260 0.98 -10.95 4.87
CA ALA A 260 0.61 -12.34 4.66
C ALA A 260 -0.85 -12.54 4.18
N PRO A 261 -1.87 -11.80 4.68
CA PRO A 261 -3.24 -11.88 4.17
C PRO A 261 -3.40 -11.49 2.70
N LEU A 262 -2.51 -10.68 2.12
CA LEU A 262 -2.66 -10.22 0.74
C LEU A 262 -2.46 -11.33 -0.29
N ARG A 263 -1.81 -12.45 0.10
CA ARG A 263 -1.47 -13.57 -0.80
C ARG A 263 -2.67 -14.25 -1.46
N THR A 264 -3.87 -14.09 -0.90
CA THR A 264 -5.12 -14.68 -1.38
C THR A 264 -5.79 -13.84 -2.47
N LEU A 265 -5.38 -12.57 -2.62
CA LEU A 265 -5.99 -11.63 -3.55
C LEU A 265 -5.47 -11.81 -4.97
N ARG A 266 -6.26 -11.40 -5.97
CA ARG A 266 -5.89 -11.41 -7.40
C ARG A 266 -5.59 -10.01 -7.91
N LEU A 267 -4.65 -9.33 -7.25
CA LEU A 267 -4.32 -7.94 -7.54
C LEU A 267 -3.58 -7.81 -8.88
N THR A 268 -3.91 -6.75 -9.62
CA THR A 268 -3.19 -6.29 -10.81
C THR A 268 -2.28 -5.11 -10.51
N SER A 269 -2.65 -4.28 -9.53
CA SER A 269 -1.89 -3.11 -9.09
C SER A 269 -1.80 -3.07 -7.58
N LEU A 270 -0.58 -2.96 -7.05
CA LEU A 270 -0.31 -2.89 -5.63
C LEU A 270 0.65 -1.73 -5.33
N SER A 271 0.25 -0.80 -4.47
CA SER A 271 1.14 0.23 -3.94
C SER A 271 1.45 -0.04 -2.47
N LEU A 272 2.73 -0.19 -2.16
CA LEU A 272 3.28 -0.28 -0.80
C LEU A 272 4.27 0.86 -0.56
N SER A 273 4.04 2.01 -1.18
CA SER A 273 4.98 3.13 -1.13
C SER A 273 5.18 3.64 0.30
N TYR A 274 6.41 3.99 0.68
CA TYR A 274 6.79 4.53 1.98
C TYR A 274 6.46 3.62 3.16
N THR A 275 6.50 2.31 2.94
CA THR A 275 6.32 1.31 4.00
C THR A 275 7.68 0.69 4.38
N PRO A 276 7.87 0.24 5.63
CA PRO A 276 9.13 -0.33 6.11
C PRO A 276 9.33 -1.79 5.65
N LEU A 277 9.23 -2.04 4.34
CA LEU A 277 9.39 -3.38 3.78
C LEU A 277 10.82 -3.87 3.86
N THR A 278 10.95 -5.17 4.04
CA THR A 278 12.20 -5.92 4.03
C THR A 278 12.10 -7.09 3.04
N LEU A 279 13.21 -7.77 2.77
CA LEU A 279 13.23 -8.96 1.91
C LEU A 279 12.19 -10.03 2.33
N PRO A 280 12.04 -10.42 3.62
CA PRO A 280 10.99 -11.34 4.04
C PRO A 280 9.58 -10.88 3.71
N SER A 281 9.29 -9.58 3.87
CA SER A 281 8.00 -9.00 3.52
C SER A 281 7.68 -9.12 2.03
N LEU A 282 8.68 -8.87 1.16
CA LEU A 282 8.52 -9.02 -0.28
C LEU A 282 8.32 -10.47 -0.72
N ALA A 283 8.98 -11.43 -0.06
CA ALA A 283 8.80 -12.85 -0.36
C ALA A 283 7.35 -13.31 -0.13
N LEU A 284 6.63 -12.72 0.83
CA LEU A 284 5.21 -13.01 1.08
C LEU A 284 4.29 -12.55 -0.06
N LEU A 285 4.76 -11.66 -0.95
CA LEU A 285 3.99 -11.17 -2.10
C LEU A 285 4.13 -12.06 -3.34
N VAL A 286 5.06 -13.04 -3.35
CA VAL A 286 5.29 -13.95 -4.50
C VAL A 286 4.01 -14.62 -5.01
N PRO A 287 3.04 -15.04 -4.16
CA PRO A 287 1.77 -15.60 -4.64
C PRO A 287 0.97 -14.67 -5.57
N LEU A 288 1.22 -13.36 -5.55
CA LEU A 288 0.60 -12.37 -6.45
C LEU A 288 1.26 -12.30 -7.83
N ALA A 289 2.44 -12.91 -8.03
CA ALA A 289 3.19 -12.87 -9.29
C ALA A 289 2.37 -13.24 -10.55
N PRO A 290 1.41 -14.19 -10.53
CA PRO A 290 0.62 -14.53 -11.70
C PRO A 290 -0.36 -13.45 -12.18
N SER A 291 -0.79 -12.53 -11.29
CA SER A 291 -1.78 -11.49 -11.61
C SER A 291 -1.19 -10.08 -11.60
N LEU A 292 -0.14 -9.84 -10.82
CA LEU A 292 0.37 -8.49 -10.56
C LEU A 292 1.09 -7.92 -11.79
N ARG A 293 0.64 -6.73 -12.22
CA ARG A 293 1.18 -5.98 -13.36
C ARG A 293 1.85 -4.67 -12.95
N LYS A 294 1.42 -4.07 -11.84
CA LYS A 294 1.99 -2.83 -11.31
C LYS A 294 2.36 -3.01 -9.85
N LEU A 295 3.58 -2.64 -9.49
CA LEU A 295 4.05 -2.67 -8.11
C LEU A 295 4.81 -1.38 -7.79
N SER A 296 4.31 -0.62 -6.82
CA SER A 296 5.05 0.53 -6.28
C SER A 296 5.68 0.19 -4.94
N LEU A 297 7.01 0.30 -4.88
CA LEU A 297 7.83 0.18 -3.66
C LEU A 297 8.56 1.51 -3.38
N ARG A 298 8.05 2.62 -3.91
CA ARG A 298 8.64 3.95 -3.77
C ARG A 298 8.90 4.27 -2.31
N GLY A 299 10.12 4.66 -1.95
CA GLY A 299 10.49 5.07 -0.60
C GLY A 299 10.68 3.92 0.41
N CYS A 300 10.56 2.66 -0.01
CA CYS A 300 10.78 1.51 0.86
C CYS A 300 12.29 1.26 1.05
N ARG A 301 12.89 1.94 2.03
CA ARG A 301 14.36 1.93 2.26
C ARG A 301 14.94 0.55 2.60
N GLY A 302 14.15 -0.38 3.13
CA GLY A 302 14.58 -1.74 3.42
C GLY A 302 14.56 -2.68 2.21
N VAL A 303 14.22 -2.16 1.03
CA VAL A 303 14.30 -2.87 -0.25
C VAL A 303 15.64 -2.56 -0.91
N GLY A 304 16.63 -3.46 -0.77
CA GLY A 304 17.95 -3.38 -1.40
C GLY A 304 18.13 -4.33 -2.59
N ASP A 305 19.37 -4.42 -3.07
CA ASP A 305 19.76 -5.27 -4.22
C ASP A 305 19.43 -6.76 -4.00
N GLU A 306 19.47 -7.22 -2.74
CA GLU A 306 19.10 -8.57 -2.32
C GLU A 306 17.63 -8.92 -2.57
N CYS A 307 16.76 -7.92 -2.76
CA CYS A 307 15.34 -8.11 -3.08
C CYS A 307 15.09 -8.38 -4.56
N LEU A 308 16.07 -8.14 -5.44
CA LEU A 308 15.88 -8.30 -6.88
C LEU A 308 15.56 -9.72 -7.35
N PRO A 309 16.15 -10.80 -6.81
CA PRO A 309 15.77 -12.15 -7.18
C PRO A 309 14.28 -12.42 -6.94
N VAL A 310 13.71 -11.87 -5.85
CA VAL A 310 12.28 -11.98 -5.55
C VAL A 310 11.45 -11.16 -6.54
N LEU A 311 11.86 -9.92 -6.84
CA LEU A 311 11.18 -9.09 -7.84
C LEU A 311 11.20 -9.69 -9.25
N ALA A 312 12.24 -10.43 -9.59
CA ALA A 312 12.34 -11.13 -10.88
C ALA A 312 11.33 -12.28 -11.03
N VAL A 313 10.77 -12.80 -9.93
CA VAL A 313 9.72 -13.85 -9.98
C VAL A 313 8.40 -13.31 -10.56
N PHE A 314 8.19 -12.00 -10.50
CA PHE A 314 6.98 -11.36 -11.01
C PHE A 314 7.05 -11.13 -12.53
N GLY A 315 7.10 -12.22 -13.31
CA GLY A 315 7.27 -12.18 -14.77
C GLY A 315 6.18 -11.44 -15.56
N ARG A 316 5.07 -11.05 -14.91
CA ARG A 316 3.98 -10.25 -15.51
C ARG A 316 4.00 -8.76 -15.15
N LEU A 317 4.97 -8.31 -14.35
CA LEU A 317 5.13 -6.90 -14.02
C LEU A 317 5.45 -6.08 -15.28
N LYS A 318 4.61 -5.07 -15.52
CA LYS A 318 4.76 -4.06 -16.56
C LYS A 318 5.26 -2.72 -16.00
N GLU A 319 4.98 -2.44 -14.73
CA GLU A 319 5.39 -1.20 -14.08
C GLU A 319 5.93 -1.51 -12.68
N VAL A 320 7.13 -1.04 -12.38
CA VAL A 320 7.77 -1.18 -11.06
C VAL A 320 8.38 0.16 -10.66
N ASP A 321 7.87 0.76 -9.58
CA ASP A 321 8.44 1.99 -9.01
C ASP A 321 9.37 1.64 -7.84
N LEU A 322 10.67 1.85 -8.05
CA LEU A 322 11.73 1.63 -7.05
C LEU A 322 12.35 2.95 -6.56
N MET A 323 11.70 4.09 -6.82
CA MET A 323 12.26 5.40 -6.47
C MET A 323 12.44 5.51 -4.96
N GLY A 324 13.65 5.87 -4.49
CA GLY A 324 13.90 6.05 -3.05
C GLY A 324 14.03 4.74 -2.25
N THR A 325 14.19 3.60 -2.93
CA THR A 325 14.66 2.33 -2.34
C THR A 325 16.20 2.32 -2.23
N ALA A 326 16.77 1.27 -1.62
CA ALA A 326 18.22 1.07 -1.52
C ALA A 326 18.80 0.30 -2.72
N VAL A 327 18.01 0.02 -3.76
CA VAL A 327 18.46 -0.72 -4.95
C VAL A 327 19.39 0.13 -5.81
N GLY A 328 20.56 -0.41 -6.15
CA GLY A 328 21.54 0.21 -7.01
C GLY A 328 21.11 0.24 -8.48
N VAL A 329 21.46 1.31 -9.20
CA VAL A 329 21.10 1.51 -10.62
C VAL A 329 21.56 0.35 -11.52
N ARG A 330 22.73 -0.24 -11.24
CA ARG A 330 23.25 -1.39 -11.99
C ARG A 330 22.31 -2.58 -11.89
N GLU A 331 21.79 -2.82 -10.69
CA GLU A 331 20.93 -3.94 -10.37
C GLU A 331 19.51 -3.70 -10.90
N VAL A 332 19.00 -2.45 -10.82
CA VAL A 332 17.77 -2.04 -11.53
C VAL A 332 17.85 -2.35 -13.03
N ARG A 333 18.96 -2.03 -13.71
CA ARG A 333 19.13 -2.36 -15.14
C ARG A 333 19.07 -3.87 -15.40
N ARG A 334 19.64 -4.69 -14.51
CA ARG A 334 19.56 -6.15 -14.62
C ARG A 334 18.14 -6.65 -14.43
N LEU A 335 17.39 -6.07 -13.48
CA LEU A 335 15.97 -6.39 -13.29
C LEU A 335 15.18 -6.09 -14.56
N VAL A 336 15.36 -4.90 -15.16
CA VAL A 336 14.70 -4.50 -16.41
C VAL A 336 15.00 -5.50 -17.53
N LEU A 337 16.27 -5.90 -17.70
CA LEU A 337 16.66 -6.89 -18.71
C LEU A 337 16.07 -8.28 -18.47
N LYS A 338 15.83 -8.67 -17.21
CA LYS A 338 15.18 -9.94 -16.87
C LYS A 338 13.67 -9.88 -17.14
N LEU A 339 12.98 -8.87 -16.60
CA LEU A 339 11.53 -8.71 -16.78
C LEU A 339 11.14 -8.51 -18.26
N GLY A 340 11.96 -7.76 -19.01
CA GLY A 340 11.71 -7.51 -20.44
C GLY A 340 11.93 -8.72 -21.36
N ARG A 341 12.57 -9.80 -20.90
CA ARG A 341 12.71 -11.05 -21.68
C ARG A 341 11.50 -11.98 -21.53
N GLU A 342 10.80 -11.88 -20.40
CA GLU A 342 9.73 -12.81 -20.03
C GLU A 342 8.34 -12.25 -20.30
N GLY A 343 8.20 -10.93 -20.47
CA GLY A 343 6.91 -10.27 -20.73
C GLY A 343 6.84 -9.59 -22.10
N GLU A 344 5.70 -9.70 -22.79
CA GLU A 344 5.32 -8.87 -23.94
C GLU A 344 5.04 -7.39 -23.56
N GLY A 345 5.34 -7.00 -22.32
CA GLY A 345 5.09 -5.66 -21.79
C GLY A 345 6.33 -4.78 -21.85
N GLU A 346 6.21 -3.62 -22.49
CA GLU A 346 7.16 -2.52 -22.31
C GLU A 346 7.19 -2.14 -20.83
N LEU A 347 8.32 -2.35 -20.16
CA LEU A 347 8.48 -2.01 -18.75
C LEU A 347 8.52 -0.49 -18.62
N ARG A 348 7.39 0.12 -18.23
CA ARG A 348 7.26 1.57 -18.06
C ARG A 348 7.49 1.95 -16.61
N GLY A 349 8.09 3.13 -16.40
CA GLY A 349 8.12 3.74 -15.06
C GLY A 349 9.13 3.16 -14.09
N VAL A 350 10.19 2.48 -14.56
CA VAL A 350 11.39 2.31 -13.74
C VAL A 350 12.05 3.68 -13.64
N ASN A 351 11.51 4.50 -12.74
CA ASN A 351 12.15 5.72 -12.33
C ASN A 351 13.40 5.29 -11.57
N PRO A 352 14.60 5.50 -12.12
CA PRO A 352 15.78 5.20 -11.35
C PRO A 352 15.70 6.00 -10.05
N PRO A 353 16.16 5.44 -8.91
CA PRO A 353 16.16 6.15 -7.66
C PRO A 353 16.76 7.54 -7.89
N ALA A 354 16.13 8.57 -7.34
CA ALA A 354 16.49 9.98 -7.51
C ALA A 354 17.94 10.34 -7.07
N CYS A 355 18.76 9.34 -6.74
CA CYS A 355 20.21 9.40 -6.78
C CYS A 355 20.81 9.66 -8.18
N PHE A 356 20.01 9.94 -9.21
CA PHE A 356 20.50 10.81 -10.26
C PHE A 356 20.52 12.24 -9.73
N PRO A 357 21.69 12.83 -9.37
CA PRO A 357 21.80 14.27 -9.51
C PRO A 357 21.35 14.63 -10.92
N PRO A 358 20.88 15.88 -11.14
CA PRO A 358 20.47 16.32 -12.47
C PRO A 358 21.47 15.81 -13.50
N PRO A 359 20.98 15.27 -14.66
CA PRO A 359 21.85 14.67 -15.64
C PRO A 359 23.06 15.58 -15.81
N PHE A 360 24.27 15.03 -15.59
CA PHE A 360 25.52 15.75 -15.81
C PHE A 360 25.30 16.65 -17.02
N PRO A 361 25.51 17.98 -16.90
CA PRO A 361 25.11 18.90 -17.95
C PRO A 361 25.58 18.32 -19.27
N PRO A 362 24.76 18.29 -20.34
CA PRO A 362 25.07 17.53 -21.56
C PRO A 362 26.41 17.95 -22.20
N THR A 363 26.95 19.08 -21.77
CA THR A 363 28.27 19.61 -22.11
C THR A 363 29.44 18.91 -21.39
N ALA A 364 29.21 18.15 -20.32
CA ALA A 364 30.25 17.51 -19.51
C ALA A 364 30.82 16.28 -20.21
N ILE A 365 32.11 16.32 -20.52
CA ILE A 365 32.81 15.24 -21.22
C ILE A 365 32.91 14.01 -20.31
N ARG A 366 32.54 12.84 -20.86
CA ARG A 366 32.67 11.54 -20.19
C ARG A 366 33.84 10.69 -20.70
N ASP A 367 34.25 10.91 -21.94
CA ASP A 367 35.36 10.16 -22.55
C ASP A 367 36.69 10.88 -22.32
N PRO A 368 37.64 10.29 -21.56
CA PRO A 368 38.93 10.91 -21.29
C PRO A 368 39.79 11.09 -22.54
N SER A 369 39.55 10.34 -23.63
CA SER A 369 40.29 10.49 -24.88
C SER A 369 40.03 11.84 -25.56
N LEU A 370 38.83 12.41 -25.36
CA LEU A 370 38.45 13.71 -25.89
C LEU A 370 39.16 14.88 -25.19
N LEU A 371 39.68 14.68 -23.97
CA LEU A 371 40.41 15.71 -23.22
C LEU A 371 41.65 16.20 -23.98
N SER A 372 42.21 15.36 -24.86
CA SER A 372 43.36 15.72 -25.69
C SER A 372 43.08 16.87 -26.68
N ARG A 373 41.81 17.07 -27.06
CA ARG A 373 41.35 18.05 -28.05
C ARG A 373 40.90 19.39 -27.44
N TYR A 374 40.86 19.48 -26.12
CA TYR A 374 40.32 20.66 -25.44
C TYR A 374 41.42 21.69 -25.15
N THR A 375 41.06 22.96 -25.34
CA THR A 375 41.91 24.06 -24.90
C THR A 375 41.91 24.17 -23.37
N THR A 376 42.96 24.75 -22.80
CA THR A 376 43.09 24.99 -21.36
C THR A 376 41.85 25.64 -20.69
N PRO A 377 41.20 26.68 -21.26
CA PRO A 377 39.99 27.24 -20.65
C PRO A 377 38.80 26.26 -20.67
N GLN A 378 38.66 25.47 -21.73
CA GLN A 378 37.59 24.47 -21.80
C GLN A 378 37.84 23.31 -20.82
N LEU A 379 39.09 22.86 -20.66
CA LEU A 379 39.46 21.89 -19.62
C LEU A 379 39.14 22.41 -18.21
N LYS A 380 39.45 23.68 -17.94
CA LYS A 380 39.13 24.33 -16.66
C LYS A 380 37.62 24.37 -16.41
N HIS A 381 36.84 24.76 -17.42
CA HIS A 381 35.37 24.75 -17.33
C HIS A 381 34.80 23.35 -17.08
N GLN A 382 35.32 22.33 -17.78
CA GLN A 382 34.92 20.93 -17.58
C GLN A 382 35.25 20.43 -16.18
N LEU A 383 36.43 20.77 -15.64
CA LEU A 383 36.78 20.49 -14.26
C LEU A 383 35.83 21.18 -13.28
N THR A 384 35.45 22.43 -13.52
CA THR A 384 34.46 23.15 -12.70
C THR A 384 33.10 22.44 -12.70
N LEU A 385 32.62 22.00 -13.87
CA LEU A 385 31.38 21.23 -13.99
C LEU A 385 31.45 19.91 -13.22
N HIS A 386 32.57 19.18 -13.31
CA HIS A 386 32.78 17.94 -12.56
C HIS A 386 32.90 18.16 -11.05
N THR A 387 33.54 19.25 -10.60
CA THR A 387 33.60 19.60 -9.17
C THR A 387 32.24 19.99 -8.61
N HIS A 388 31.42 20.72 -9.38
CA HIS A 388 30.07 21.10 -8.95
C HIS A 388 29.16 19.87 -8.85
N ALA A 389 29.19 19.01 -9.87
CA ALA A 389 28.44 17.74 -9.88
C ALA A 389 28.91 16.77 -8.77
N GLY A 390 30.17 16.83 -8.36
CA GLY A 390 30.69 16.05 -7.24
C GLY A 390 30.26 16.57 -5.86
N MET A 391 30.18 17.89 -5.68
CA MET A 391 29.77 18.51 -4.42
C MET A 391 28.29 18.30 -4.08
N GLU A 392 27.41 18.29 -5.08
CA GLU A 392 25.98 18.00 -4.87
C GLU A 392 25.70 16.54 -4.49
N ARG A 393 26.61 15.61 -4.81
CA ARG A 393 26.41 14.17 -4.57
C ARG A 393 26.56 13.76 -3.11
N ASP A 394 27.50 14.35 -2.38
CA ASP A 394 27.73 14.04 -0.97
C ASP A 394 28.61 15.11 -0.27
N PRO A 395 28.02 16.01 0.52
CA PRO A 395 28.76 17.09 1.18
C PRO A 395 29.76 16.58 2.25
N ALA A 396 29.57 15.37 2.78
CA ALA A 396 30.46 14.77 3.76
C ALA A 396 31.70 14.15 3.09
N LEU A 397 31.53 13.52 1.93
CA LEU A 397 32.64 13.04 1.08
C LEU A 397 33.45 14.21 0.49
N ALA A 398 32.81 15.36 0.23
CA ALA A 398 33.48 16.56 -0.27
C ALA A 398 34.55 17.13 0.69
N LEU A 399 34.47 16.89 2.00
CA LEU A 399 35.50 17.32 2.96
C LEU A 399 36.71 16.38 2.98
N LYS A 400 36.52 15.07 2.79
CA LYS A 400 37.63 14.08 2.74
C LYS A 400 38.34 14.03 1.38
N VAL A 401 37.59 14.15 0.28
CA VAL A 401 38.10 14.13 -1.11
C VAL A 401 38.85 15.43 -1.48
N LYS A 402 38.56 16.55 -0.79
CA LYS A 402 39.11 17.87 -1.10
C LYS A 402 40.63 17.97 -1.05
N LYS A 403 41.33 17.18 -0.23
CA LYS A 403 42.78 17.29 -0.08
C LYS A 403 43.54 16.31 -0.98
N GLU A 404 43.30 15.01 -0.85
CA GLU A 404 44.03 14.00 -1.64
C GLU A 404 43.66 13.98 -3.12
N THR A 405 42.39 14.21 -3.47
CA THR A 405 41.92 13.99 -4.83
C THR A 405 42.10 15.23 -5.71
N VAL A 406 41.98 16.43 -5.14
CA VAL A 406 42.25 17.69 -5.86
C VAL A 406 43.75 17.87 -6.08
N GLU A 407 44.60 17.62 -5.07
CA GLU A 407 46.05 17.67 -5.25
C GLU A 407 46.54 16.54 -6.17
N GLY A 408 46.01 15.32 -6.02
CA GLY A 408 46.36 14.21 -6.92
C GLY A 408 45.94 14.46 -8.36
N MET A 409 44.77 15.05 -8.59
CA MET A 409 44.30 15.38 -9.94
C MET A 409 45.03 16.60 -10.51
N ARG A 410 45.35 17.61 -9.69
CA ARG A 410 46.21 18.74 -10.06
C ARG A 410 47.62 18.28 -10.41
N ALA A 411 48.20 17.35 -9.66
CA ALA A 411 49.52 16.78 -9.93
C ALA A 411 49.54 15.99 -11.25
N ARG A 412 48.53 15.15 -11.51
CA ARG A 412 48.40 14.44 -12.80
C ARG A 412 48.23 15.38 -13.98
N VAL A 413 47.37 16.41 -13.85
CA VAL A 413 47.18 17.41 -14.91
C VAL A 413 48.45 18.24 -15.13
N LYS A 414 49.15 18.62 -14.06
CA LYS A 414 50.43 19.32 -14.13
C LYS A 414 51.49 18.49 -14.88
N GLY A 415 51.63 17.20 -14.56
CA GLY A 415 52.56 16.31 -15.26
C GLY A 415 52.25 16.15 -16.75
N VAL A 416 50.97 16.08 -17.13
CA VAL A 416 50.58 16.03 -18.55
C VAL A 416 50.91 17.34 -19.28
N VAL A 417 50.75 18.49 -18.62
CA VAL A 417 51.08 19.80 -19.21
C VAL A 417 52.60 19.97 -19.34
N GLU A 418 53.38 19.58 -18.34
CA GLU A 418 54.84 19.63 -18.36
C GLU A 418 55.41 18.72 -19.47
N GLY A 419 54.91 17.48 -19.59
CA GLY A 419 55.33 16.58 -20.66
C GLY A 419 55.05 17.15 -22.07
N ARG A 420 53.92 17.84 -22.26
CA ARG A 420 53.61 18.49 -23.54
C ARG A 420 54.50 19.70 -23.85
N LEU A 421 54.92 20.44 -22.82
CA LEU A 421 55.88 21.54 -22.99
C LEU A 421 57.26 21.01 -23.39
N ASP A 422 57.67 19.87 -22.83
CA ASP A 422 58.92 19.21 -23.20
C ASP A 422 58.88 18.66 -24.64
N ASP A 423 57.75 18.08 -25.07
CA ASP A 423 57.54 17.64 -26.45
C ASP A 423 57.65 18.80 -27.45
N GLU A 424 57.06 19.96 -27.14
CA GLU A 424 57.18 21.15 -28.00
C GLU A 424 58.61 21.71 -28.03
N ARG A 425 59.33 21.71 -26.91
CA ARG A 425 60.76 22.07 -26.89
C ARG A 425 61.59 21.12 -27.74
N CYS A 426 61.35 19.81 -27.66
CA CYS A 426 61.98 18.82 -28.52
C CYS A 426 61.71 19.10 -30.00
N LYS A 427 60.47 19.41 -30.39
CA LYS A 427 60.15 19.80 -31.78
C LYS A 427 60.89 21.05 -32.22
N GLN A 428 60.99 22.07 -31.37
CA GLN A 428 61.74 23.29 -31.67
C GLN A 428 63.21 22.99 -31.93
N VAL A 429 63.87 22.24 -31.05
CA VAL A 429 65.28 21.83 -31.22
C VAL A 429 65.47 21.03 -32.51
N MET A 430 64.58 20.07 -32.80
CA MET A 430 64.64 19.28 -34.02
C MET A 430 64.44 20.13 -35.29
N SER A 431 63.60 21.17 -35.21
CA SER A 431 63.39 22.10 -36.33
C SER A 431 64.60 23.02 -36.57
N GLU A 432 65.28 23.44 -35.50
CA GLU A 432 66.52 24.22 -35.59
C GLU A 432 67.69 23.38 -36.14
N GLU A 433 67.85 22.13 -35.70
CA GLU A 433 68.82 21.18 -36.26
C GLU A 433 68.60 20.97 -37.75
N ARG A 434 67.34 20.78 -38.19
CA ARG A 434 67.01 20.66 -39.62
C ARG A 434 67.38 21.93 -40.40
N ARG A 435 67.13 23.13 -39.86
CA ARG A 435 67.55 24.40 -40.49
C ARG A 435 69.07 24.52 -40.56
N LYS A 436 69.79 24.16 -39.49
CA LYS A 436 71.27 24.18 -39.45
C LYS A 436 71.90 23.21 -40.45
N ARG A 437 71.27 22.05 -40.70
CA ARG A 437 71.72 21.10 -41.74
C ARG A 437 71.42 21.58 -43.14
N ALA A 438 70.27 22.21 -43.37
CA ALA A 438 69.89 22.77 -44.66
C ALA A 438 70.78 23.94 -45.10
N GLY A 439 71.30 24.74 -44.16
CA GLY A 439 72.23 25.85 -44.44
C GLY A 439 73.71 25.45 -44.54
N ARG A 440 74.03 24.15 -44.46
CA ARG A 440 75.41 23.63 -44.42
C ARG A 440 75.73 22.68 -45.59
N TRP A 441 75.00 22.83 -46.69
CA TRP A 441 75.33 22.22 -47.97
C TRP A 441 76.03 23.28 -48.85
N PRO A 442 77.34 23.14 -49.11
CA PRO A 442 78.09 23.99 -50.03
C PRO A 442 77.69 23.77 -51.50
#